data_AF-A0A2E1JC25-F1
#
_entry.id   AF-A0A2E1JC25-F1
#
_cell.length_a   1.000
_cell.length_b   1.000
_cell.length_c   1.000
_cell.angle_alpha   90.00
_cell.angle_beta   90.00
_cell.angle_gamma   90.00
#
_symmetry.space_group_name_H-M   'P 1'
#
loop_
_entity.id
_entity.type
_entity.pdbx_description
1 polymer ?
#
loop_
_entity_poly.entity_id
_entity_poly.type
_entity_poly.pdbx_seq_one_letter_code
_entity_poly.pdbx_strand_id
1 'polypeptide(L)' 'EIITTNSGKTVVAFCHAMVAMSFLQRTLGYGDRYGLRIDYASITRVQASRAGVRSVRSVNETMHLGDKVILTP' A
#
# COMPACT_ATOMS: atom_id res chain seq x y z
N GLU A 1 -4.83 -15.91 1.24
CA GLU A 1 -5.35 -16.27 -0.09
C GLU A 1 -4.55 -15.63 -1.23
N ILE A 2 -4.57 -14.30 -1.41
CA ILE A 2 -3.90 -13.59 -2.54
C ILE A 2 -2.46 -14.06 -2.80
N ILE A 3 -1.62 -14.14 -1.77
CA ILE A 3 -0.20 -14.51 -1.90
C ILE A 3 -0.03 -15.96 -2.38
N THR A 4 -0.82 -16.89 -1.83
CA THR A 4 -0.74 -18.31 -2.16
C THR A 4 -1.18 -18.58 -3.60
N THR A 5 -2.23 -17.91 -4.06
CA THR A 5 -2.80 -18.08 -5.41
C THR A 5 -1.96 -17.41 -6.50
N ASN A 6 -1.09 -16.45 -6.16
CA ASN A 6 -0.35 -15.62 -7.11
C ASN A 6 1.18 -15.67 -6.90
N SER A 7 1.73 -16.86 -6.68
CA SER A 7 3.17 -17.05 -6.46
C SER A 7 4.01 -16.46 -7.60
N GLY A 8 4.94 -15.56 -7.26
CA GLY A 8 5.87 -14.92 -8.21
C GLY A 8 5.24 -13.88 -9.14
N LYS A 9 3.95 -13.55 -8.96
CA LYS A 9 3.24 -12.58 -9.79
C LYS A 9 3.13 -11.21 -9.10
N THR A 10 3.03 -10.17 -9.91
CA THR A 10 2.60 -8.84 -9.46
C THR A 10 1.08 -8.78 -9.49
N VAL A 11 0.47 -8.42 -8.37
CA VAL A 11 -0.99 -8.27 -8.22
C VAL A 11 -1.29 -6.84 -7.80
N VAL A 12 -2.37 -6.28 -8.35
CA VAL A 12 -2.87 -4.94 -8.00
C VAL A 12 -4.22 -5.08 -7.32
N ALA A 13 -4.44 -4.30 -6.25
CA ALA A 13 -5.73 -4.16 -5.59
C ALA A 13 -6.09 -2.67 -5.51
N PHE A 14 -7.29 -2.33 -5.95
CA PHE A 14 -7.85 -0.99 -5.82
C PHE A 14 -8.70 -0.93 -4.56
N CYS A 15 -8.49 0.08 -3.73
CA CYS A 15 -9.23 0.28 -2.49
C CYS A 15 -9.24 1.75 -2.07
N HIS A 16 -10.01 2.08 -1.04
CA HIS A 16 -10.02 3.42 -0.46
C HIS A 16 -8.78 3.68 0.40
N ALA A 17 -8.44 4.96 0.58
CA ALA A 17 -7.27 5.40 1.35
C ALA A 17 -7.18 4.73 2.74
N MET A 18 -8.29 4.67 3.49
CA MET A 18 -8.31 4.09 4.83
C MET A 18 -7.99 2.58 4.84
N VAL A 19 -8.38 1.84 3.79
CA VAL A 19 -8.06 0.41 3.67
C VAL A 19 -6.57 0.22 3.41
N ALA A 20 -6.00 1.01 2.51
CA ALA A 20 -4.56 0.99 2.23
C ALA A 20 -3.74 1.40 3.47
N MET A 21 -4.16 2.44 4.19
CA MET A 21 -3.54 2.89 5.44
C MET A 21 -3.57 1.79 6.51
N SER A 22 -4.74 1.21 6.77
CA SER A 22 -4.91 0.13 7.76
C SER A 22 -4.05 -1.09 7.42
N PHE A 23 -4.01 -1.49 6.14
CA PHE A 23 -3.16 -2.57 5.65
C PHE A 23 -1.67 -2.29 5.87
N LEU A 24 -1.23 -1.07 5.55
CA LEU A 24 0.17 -0.65 5.69
C LEU A 24 0.59 -0.62 7.17
N GLN A 25 -0.22 -0.02 8.04
CA GLN A 25 0.09 0.03 9.47
C GLN A 25 0.09 -1.36 10.11
N ARG A 26 -0.84 -2.23 9.72
CA ARG A 26 -0.82 -3.63 10.15
C ARG A 26 0.44 -4.37 9.66
N THR A 27 0.94 -4.04 8.47
CA THR A 27 2.16 -4.64 7.90
C THR A 27 3.43 -4.12 8.60
N LEU A 28 3.43 -2.86 9.04
CA LEU A 28 4.54 -2.23 9.77
C LEU A 28 4.51 -2.50 11.29
N GLY A 29 3.42 -3.05 11.82
CA GLY A 29 3.26 -3.33 13.25
C GLY A 29 2.87 -2.13 14.09
N TYR A 30 2.31 -1.08 13.49
CA TYR A 30 1.82 0.09 14.22
C TYR A 30 0.43 -0.13 14.80
N GLY A 31 0.20 0.42 16.00
CA GLY A 31 -1.06 0.31 16.73
C GLY A 31 -2.09 1.37 16.32
N ASP A 32 -1.64 2.54 15.87
CA ASP A 32 -2.51 3.57 15.31
C ASP A 32 -2.94 3.16 13.89
N ARG A 33 -4.19 3.45 13.51
CA ARG A 33 -4.69 3.22 12.14
C ARG A 33 -4.69 4.49 11.29
N TYR A 34 -4.39 5.64 11.89
CA TYR A 34 -4.40 6.96 11.23
C TYR A 34 -3.01 7.62 11.10
N GLY A 35 -1.98 7.06 11.73
CA GLY A 35 -0.61 7.59 11.71
C GLY A 35 0.09 7.73 10.34
N LEU A 36 -0.48 7.18 9.26
CA LEU A 36 0.03 7.36 7.89
C LEU A 36 -1.08 7.88 6.99
N ARG A 37 -0.80 8.93 6.20
CA ARG A 37 -1.71 9.43 5.16
C ARG A 37 -1.31 8.89 3.79
N ILE A 38 -2.31 8.64 2.95
CA ILE A 38 -2.15 8.17 1.58
C ILE A 38 -2.95 9.12 0.68
N ASP A 39 -2.29 9.65 -0.34
CA ASP A 39 -2.87 10.58 -1.30
C ASP A 39 -3.76 9.84 -2.30
N TYR A 40 -4.68 10.60 -2.89
CA TYR A 40 -5.57 10.10 -3.92
C TYR A 40 -4.79 9.56 -5.13
N ALA A 41 -5.23 8.43 -5.66
CA ALA A 41 -4.59 7.74 -6.79
C ALA A 41 -3.11 7.35 -6.57
N SER A 42 -2.59 7.43 -5.35
CA SER A 42 -1.22 7.00 -5.06
C SER A 42 -1.04 5.49 -5.13
N ILE A 43 0.20 5.05 -5.32
CA ILE A 43 0.57 3.63 -5.39
C ILE A 43 1.42 3.25 -4.18
N THR A 44 1.03 2.19 -3.47
CA THR A 44 1.80 1.58 -2.37
C THR A 44 2.18 0.16 -2.76
N ARG A 45 3.48 -0.18 -2.66
CA ARG A 45 4.00 -1.50 -3.07
C ARG A 45 4.50 -2.27 -1.86
N VAL A 46 4.00 -3.50 -1.72
CA VAL A 46 4.43 -4.44 -0.69
C VAL A 46 4.80 -5.76 -1.36
N GLN A 47 6.01 -6.24 -1.07
CA GLN A 47 6.42 -7.60 -1.39
C GLN A 47 5.97 -8.52 -0.26
N ALA A 48 5.44 -9.68 -0.62
CA ALA A 48 4.98 -10.66 0.36
C ALA A 48 5.41 -12.08 -0.05
N SER A 49 5.81 -12.86 0.94
CA SER A 49 6.16 -14.27 0.79
C SER A 49 5.07 -15.17 1.38
N ARG A 50 4.94 -16.38 0.84
CA ARG A 50 4.10 -17.44 1.41
C ARG A 50 4.56 -17.84 2.83
N ALA A 51 5.82 -17.56 3.18
CA ALA A 51 6.36 -17.77 4.52
C ALA A 51 5.87 -16.73 5.55
N GLY A 52 4.98 -15.81 5.16
CA GLY A 52 4.41 -14.79 6.06
C GLY A 52 5.22 -13.49 6.14
N VAL A 53 6.42 -13.45 5.56
CA VAL A 53 7.25 -12.24 5.48
C VAL A 53 6.62 -11.22 4.54
N ARG A 54 6.59 -9.96 4.96
CA ARG A 54 6.16 -8.81 4.15
C ARG A 54 7.20 -7.71 4.23
N SER A 55 7.47 -7.05 3.12
CA SER A 55 8.38 -5.92 3.03
C SER A 55 7.73 -4.81 2.22
N VAL A 56 7.69 -3.61 2.80
CA VAL A 56 7.22 -2.41 2.11
C VAL A 56 8.34 -1.93 1.19
N ARG A 57 8.01 -1.76 -0.10
CA ARG A 57 8.97 -1.30 -1.13
C ARG A 57 8.84 0.18 -1.41
N SER A 58 7.62 0.68 -1.40
CA SER A 58 7.31 2.10 -1.52
C SER A 58 5.91 2.38 -1.00
N VAL A 59 5.71 3.62 -0.58
CA VAL A 59 4.45 4.11 0.00
C VAL A 59 4.12 5.42 -0.69
N ASN A 60 2.83 5.60 -1.00
CA ASN A 60 2.29 6.88 -1.46
C ASN A 60 2.99 7.46 -2.71
N GLU A 61 3.28 6.63 -3.71
CA GLU A 61 3.87 7.13 -4.95
C GLU A 61 2.84 7.87 -5.79
N THR A 62 3.05 9.18 -5.97
CA THR A 62 2.22 10.08 -6.78
C THR A 62 2.94 10.61 -8.02
N MET A 63 4.20 10.24 -8.25
CA MET A 63 5.02 10.78 -9.35
C MET A 63 4.40 10.61 -10.75
N HIS A 64 3.57 9.59 -10.94
CA HIS A 64 2.86 9.34 -12.20
C HIS A 64 1.73 10.35 -12.48
N LEU A 65 1.30 11.11 -11.48
CA LEU A 65 0.23 12.10 -11.60
C LEU A 65 0.73 13.48 -12.05
N GLY A 66 2.05 13.71 -11.99
CA GLY A 66 2.66 15.01 -12.27
C GLY A 66 2.28 16.09 -11.24
N ASP A 67 2.66 17.34 -11.52
CA ASP A 67 2.59 18.44 -10.55
C ASP A 67 1.17 18.90 -10.19
N LYS A 68 0.15 18.44 -10.91
CA LYS A 68 -1.22 18.95 -10.81
C LYS A 68 -2.11 18.18 -9.83
N VAL A 69 -1.63 17.08 -9.24
CA VAL A 69 -2.45 16.18 -8.42
C VAL A 69 -1.73 15.86 -7.11
N ILE A 70 -1.31 16.90 -6.38
CA ILE A 70 -1.12 16.77 -4.93
C ILE A 70 -2.36 17.37 -4.29
N LEU A 71 -3.47 16.62 -4.34
CA LEU A 71 -4.64 16.92 -3.52
C LEU A 71 -4.32 16.48 -2.10
N THR A 72 -3.53 17.29 -1.38
CA THR A 72 -3.45 17.17 0.06
C THR A 72 -4.80 17.67 0.60
N PRO A 73 -5.52 16.90 1.44
CA PRO A 73 -6.73 17.40 2.07
C PRO A 73 -6.45 18.55 3.03
#